data_AF-A0AAV5X9R0-F1
#
_entry.id   AF-A0AAV5X9R0-F1
#
_cell.length_a   1.000
_cell.length_b   1.000
_cell.length_c   1.000
_cell.angle_alpha   90.00
_cell.angle_beta   90.00
_cell.angle_gamma   90.00
#
_symmetry.space_group_name_H-M   'P 1'
#
loop_
_entity.id
_entity.type
_entity.pdbx_description
1 polymer ?
#
loop_
_entity_poly.entity_id
_entity_poly.type
_entity_poly.pdbx_seq_one_letter_code
_entity_poly.pdbx_strand_id
1 'polypeptide(L)' 'MDLLADYVDGVLPREQAELLEWHIEGCAPCVAFVNTYKGTVDAAKRLRETSLPPELRERLIAFLQRTDVPGQRGSLTP' A
#
# COMPACT_ATOMS: atom_id res chain seq x y z
N MET A 1 13.13 4.80 6.72
CA MET A 1 12.36 4.75 7.99
C MET A 1 11.37 3.61 7.81
N ASP A 2 11.89 2.39 7.68
CA ASP A 2 11.17 1.32 6.96
C ASP A 2 10.83 0.14 7.88
N LEU A 3 11.54 -0.04 9.00
CA LEU A 3 11.34 -1.18 9.91
C LEU A 3 9.88 -1.36 10.38
N LEU A 4 9.25 -0.30 10.90
CA LEU A 4 7.87 -0.40 11.40
C LEU A 4 6.82 -0.45 10.27
N ALA A 5 7.13 0.14 9.12
CA ALA A 5 6.26 0.02 7.95
C ALA A 5 6.29 -1.42 7.44
N ASP A 6 7.49 -1.98 7.24
CA ASP A 6 7.73 -3.35 6.80
C ASP A 6 7.16 -4.37 7.80
N TYR A 7 7.26 -4.08 9.10
CA TYR A 7 6.64 -4.89 10.15
C TYR A 7 5.11 -4.90 10.04
N VAL A 8 4.48 -3.73 9.86
CA VAL A 8 3.02 -3.61 9.74
C VAL A 8 2.51 -4.22 8.43
N ASP A 9 3.28 -4.10 7.35
CA ASP A 9 2.95 -4.70 6.06
C ASP A 9 3.32 -6.20 5.97
N GLY A 10 3.97 -6.75 7.02
CA GLY A 10 4.29 -8.17 7.13
C GLY A 10 5.40 -8.64 6.17
N VAL A 11 6.27 -7.72 5.74
CA VAL A 11 7.34 -7.99 4.75
C VAL A 11 8.72 -8.07 5.38
N LEU A 12 8.84 -7.97 6.70
CA LEU A 12 10.11 -8.21 7.38
C LEU A 12 10.59 -9.65 7.24
N PRO A 13 11.92 -9.88 7.11
CA PRO A 13 12.49 -11.20 7.30
C PRO A 13 12.08 -11.76 8.66
N ARG A 14 11.72 -13.05 8.69
CA ARG A 14 11.18 -13.72 9.87
C ARG A 14 12.00 -13.48 11.15
N GLU A 15 13.31 -13.63 11.09
CA GLU A 15 14.21 -13.44 12.23
C GLU A 15 14.13 -12.01 12.80
N GLN A 16 13.99 -11.00 11.93
CA GLN A 16 13.85 -9.60 12.35
C GLN A 16 12.47 -9.34 12.97
N ALA A 17 11.42 -9.95 12.42
CA ALA A 17 10.08 -9.86 13.00
C ALA A 17 10.05 -10.48 14.42
N GLU A 18 10.62 -11.66 14.60
CA GLU A 18 10.69 -12.35 15.90
C GLU A 18 11.46 -11.53 16.95
N LEU A 19 12.60 -10.94 16.58
CA LEU A 19 13.37 -10.06 17.47
C LEU A 19 12.61 -8.79 17.86
N LEU A 20 11.91 -8.19 16.90
CA LEU A 20 11.12 -6.98 17.13
C LEU A 20 9.91 -7.28 18.02
N GLU A 21 9.22 -8.39 17.79
CA GLU A 21 8.10 -8.86 18.61
C GLU A 21 8.53 -9.11 20.05
N TRP A 22 9.65 -9.83 20.25
CA TRP A 22 10.23 -10.05 21.57
C TRP A 22 10.50 -8.74 22.33
N HIS A 23 11.04 -7.73 21.65
CA HIS A 23 11.27 -6.42 22.27
C HIS A 23 9.96 -5.71 22.62
N ILE A 24 8.98 -5.71 21.71
CA ILE A 24 7.68 -5.06 21.91
C ILE A 24 6.97 -5.69 23.12
N GLU A 25 6.94 -7.02 23.22
CA GLU A 25 6.32 -7.74 24.34
C GLU A 25 6.92 -7.38 25.70
N GLY A 26 8.23 -7.12 25.75
CA GLY A 26 8.94 -6.74 26.98
C GLY A 26 8.93 -5.24 27.32
N CYS A 27 8.38 -4.37 26.46
CA CYS A 27 8.57 -2.92 26.57
C CYS A 27 7.24 -2.15 26.42
N ALA A 28 6.62 -1.79 27.55
CA ALA A 28 5.33 -1.09 27.56
C ALA A 28 5.29 0.21 26.72
N PRO A 29 6.34 1.06 26.70
CA PRO A 29 6.38 2.21 25.78
C PRO A 29 6.32 1.83 24.31
N CYS A 30 7.01 0.76 23.91
CA CYS A 30 7.00 0.26 22.52
C CYS A 30 5.64 -0.32 22.15
N VAL A 31 4.96 -1.03 23.06
CA VAL A 31 3.57 -1.47 22.86
C VAL A 31 2.66 -0.28 22.57
N ALA A 32 2.72 0.76 23.42
CA ALA A 32 1.88 1.95 23.25
C ALA A 32 2.15 2.67 21.91
N PHE A 33 3.43 2.78 21.54
CA PHE A 33 3.83 3.40 20.29
C PHE A 33 3.35 2.61 19.07
N VAL A 34 3.61 1.29 19.03
CA VAL A 34 3.22 0.43 17.91
C VAL A 34 1.70 0.40 17.71
N ASN A 35 0.93 0.38 18.80
CA ASN A 35 -0.54 0.48 18.73
C ASN A 35 -0.99 1.80 18.09
N THR A 36 -0.38 2.92 18.48
CA THR A 36 -0.67 4.25 17.91
C THR A 36 -0.30 4.31 16.42
N TYR A 37 0.86 3.75 16.06
CA TYR A 37 1.33 3.69 14.68
C TYR A 37 0.39 2.88 13.79
N LYS A 38 0.02 1.66 14.20
CA LYS A 38 -0.95 0.80 13.50
C LYS A 38 -2.29 1.51 13.32
N GLY A 39 -2.82 2.14 14.36
CA GLY A 39 -4.06 2.93 14.28
C GLY A 39 -3.99 4.10 13.28
N THR A 40 -2.83 4.77 13.22
CA THR A 40 -2.59 5.86 12.25
C THR A 40 -2.56 5.34 10.81
N VAL A 41 -1.88 4.21 10.57
CA VAL A 41 -1.83 3.55 9.25
C VAL A 41 -3.24 3.16 8.79
N ASP A 42 -4.04 2.56 9.68
CA ASP A 42 -5.40 2.15 9.38
C ASP A 42 -6.32 3.34 9.07
N ALA A 43 -6.21 4.43 9.83
CA ALA A 43 -6.96 5.65 9.55
C ALA A 43 -6.59 6.23 8.17
N ALA A 44 -5.31 6.28 7.84
CA ALA A 44 -4.84 6.74 6.53
C ALA A 44 -5.29 5.82 5.39
N LYS A 45 -5.32 4.49 5.59
CA LYS A 45 -5.84 3.52 4.62
C LYS A 45 -7.33 3.76 4.33
N ARG A 46 -8.15 3.96 5.37
CA ARG A 46 -9.58 4.29 5.22
C ARG A 46 -9.84 5.59 4.47
N LEU A 47 -9.02 6.62 4.65
CA LEU A 47 -9.13 7.85 3.85
C LEU A 47 -8.84 7.62 2.37
N ARG A 48 -7.89 6.73 2.05
CA ARG A 48 -7.52 6.37 0.67
C ARG A 48 -8.52 5.45 -0.03
N GLU A 49 -9.37 4.75 0.71
CA GLU A 49 -10.46 3.92 0.17
C GLU A 49 -11.60 4.72 -0.50
N THR A 50 -11.38 5.99 -0.80
CA THR A 50 -12.20 6.69 -1.81
C THR A 50 -11.91 6.04 -3.17
N SER A 51 -12.71 5.04 -3.53
CA SER A 51 -12.65 4.42 -4.85
C SER A 51 -12.78 5.50 -5.93
N LEU A 52 -11.99 5.39 -7.00
CA LEU A 52 -12.15 6.26 -8.17
C LEU A 52 -13.63 6.21 -8.60
N PRO A 53 -14.36 7.35 -8.61
CA PRO A 53 -15.77 7.37 -9.01
C PRO A 53 -15.91 6.71 -10.39
N PRO A 54 -16.90 5.80 -10.57
CA PRO A 54 -17.08 5.09 -11.84
C PRO A 54 -17.12 6.02 -13.04
N GLU A 55 -17.75 7.18 -12.88
CA GLU A 55 -17.89 8.20 -13.94
C GLU A 55 -16.54 8.81 -14.32
N LEU A 56 -15.66 9.02 -13.33
CA LEU A 56 -14.30 9.51 -13.58
C LEU A 56 -13.45 8.43 -14.27
N ARG A 57 -13.60 7.16 -13.87
CA ARG A 57 -12.95 6.03 -14.53
C ARG A 57 -13.35 5.94 -16.00
N GLU A 58 -14.65 5.96 -16.29
CA GLU A 58 -15.17 5.89 -17.65
C GLU A 58 -14.70 7.06 -18.51
N ARG A 59 -14.71 8.28 -17.96
CA ARG A 59 -14.19 9.47 -18.65
C ARG A 59 -12.70 9.36 -18.98
N LEU A 60 -11.89 8.82 -18.06
CA LEU A 60 -10.46 8.60 -18.28
C LEU A 60 -10.21 7.53 -19.36
N ILE A 61 -10.94 6.42 -19.32
CA ILE A 61 -10.85 5.37 -20.36
C ILE A 61 -11.24 5.94 -21.73
N ALA A 62 -12.37 6.63 -21.81
CA ALA A 62 -12.83 7.24 -23.05
C ALA A 62 -11.85 8.29 -23.57
N PHE A 63 -11.21 9.07 -22.68
CA PHE A 63 -10.15 9.99 -23.06
C PHE A 63 -8.96 9.24 -23.66
N LEU A 64 -8.40 8.25 -22.97
CA LEU A 64 -7.23 7.49 -23.44
C LEU A 64 -7.49 6.77 -24.77
N GLN A 65 -8.71 6.26 -24.99
CA GLN A 65 -9.12 5.66 -26.26
C GLN A 65 -9.22 6.66 -27.41
N ARG A 66 -9.62 7.91 -27.13
CA ARG A 66 -9.67 8.99 -28.13
C ARG A 66 -8.28 9.50 -28.47
N THR A 67 -7.37 9.45 -27.51
CA THR A 67 -5.99 9.87 -27.67
C THR A 67 -5.07 8.74 -28.12
N ASP A 68 -5.59 7.67 -28.77
CA ASP A 68 -4.77 6.64 -29.40
C ASP A 68 -3.64 7.31 -30.18
N VAL A 69 -2.45 7.30 -29.58
CA VAL A 69 -1.23 7.73 -30.22
C VAL A 69 -0.95 6.61 -31.21
N PRO A 70 -0.94 6.87 -32.53
CA PRO A 70 -0.62 5.85 -33.51
C PRO A 70 0.85 5.47 -33.33
N GLY A 71 1.12 4.43 -32.51
CA GLY A 71 2.50 4.15 -32.09
C GLY A 71 2.76 2.86 -31.32
N GLN A 72 1.79 1.95 -31.13
CA GLN A 72 2.08 0.64 -30.53
C GLN A 72 1.24 -0.48 -31.15
N ARG A 73 1.39 -0.67 -32.47
CA ARG A 73 1.12 -1.97 -33.11
C ARG A 73 2.44 -2.71 -33.26
N GLY A 74 2.81 -3.43 -32.20
CA GLY A 74 3.95 -4.37 -32.18
C GLY A 74 3.47 -5.80 -31.95
N SER A 75 3.47 -6.59 -33.03
CA SER A 75 3.53 -8.06 -33.09
C SER A 75 2.50 -8.91 -32.33
N LEU A 76 1.43 -9.30 -33.03
CA LEU A 76 1.05 -10.72 -33.12
C LEU A 76 0.84 -11.06 -34.60
N THR A 77 1.86 -11.66 -35.20
CA THR A 77 1.73 -12.46 -36.42
C THR A 77 1.39 -13.91 -36.05
N PRO A 78 0.65 -14.64 -36.90
CA PRO A 78 -0.02 -15.89 -36.56
C PRO A 78 0.93 -17.08 -36.32
#